data_AF-A0A4Z1H8Y8-F1
#
_entry.id   AF-A0A4Z1H8Y8-F1
#
_cell.length_a   1.000
_cell.length_b   1.000
_cell.length_c   1.000
_cell.angle_alpha   90.00
_cell.angle_beta   90.00
_cell.angle_gamma   90.00
#
_symmetry.space_group_name_H-M   'P 1'
#
loop_
_entity.id
_entity.type
_entity.pdbx_description
1 polymer ?
#
loop_
_entity_poly.entity_id
_entity_poly.type
_entity_poly.pdbx_seq_one_letter_code
_entity_poly.pdbx_strand_id
1 'polypeptide(L)'
;MIIFGPGVAETVADSARTSLDREIEQLRAEGRLEAGKKTLEGLRWTPETLEAARGFEKNIDLSPLTALGIDTNNIAKENIKWTGPVVYADVLLDPLKYSSSAAGGGIFGILALDNFQLPEIGDSGSKKIQSGSVAYFRDSDPVVYRSCGGGRGILFYISL
;
A
#
# COMPACT_ATOMS: atom_id res chain seq x y z
N MET A 1 4.47 -6.15 12.78
CA MET A 1 5.12 -4.84 13.06
C MET A 1 5.14 -4.02 11.77
N ILE A 2 4.78 -2.73 11.83
CA ILE A 2 4.89 -1.83 10.66
C ILE A 2 6.22 -1.07 10.72
N ILE A 3 6.99 -1.18 9.63
CA ILE A 3 8.21 -0.40 9.37
C ILE A 3 7.97 0.62 8.28
N PHE A 4 8.48 1.83 8.47
CA PHE A 4 8.42 2.89 7.47
C PHE A 4 9.76 3.08 6.77
N GLY A 5 9.69 3.54 5.53
CA GLY A 5 10.86 3.92 4.76
C GLY A 5 10.55 5.07 3.79
N PRO A 6 11.59 5.58 3.11
CA PRO A 6 11.41 6.54 2.04
C PRO A 6 10.68 5.88 0.85
N GLY A 7 9.71 6.58 0.26
CA GLY A 7 9.00 6.13 -0.94
C GLY A 7 9.43 6.93 -2.17
N VAL A 8 8.58 7.84 -2.61
CA VAL A 8 8.79 8.72 -3.77
C VAL A 8 8.72 10.19 -3.36
N ALA A 9 9.16 11.10 -4.23
CA ALA A 9 8.93 12.52 -4.02
C ALA A 9 7.42 12.82 -3.88
N GLU A 10 7.07 13.72 -2.97
CA GLU A 10 5.67 14.09 -2.69
C GLU A 10 4.94 14.56 -3.96
N THR A 11 5.61 15.29 -4.84
CA THR A 11 5.05 15.74 -6.13
C THR A 11 4.67 14.59 -7.07
N VAL A 12 5.41 13.47 -7.03
CA VAL A 12 5.11 12.27 -7.81
C VAL A 12 3.92 11.53 -7.18
N ALA A 13 3.90 11.44 -5.85
CA ALA A 13 2.78 10.87 -5.11
C ALA A 13 1.46 11.63 -5.37
N ASP A 14 1.50 12.96 -5.34
CA ASP A 14 0.34 13.83 -5.60
C ASP A 14 -0.19 13.71 -7.02
N SER A 15 0.71 13.61 -8.01
CA SER A 15 0.33 13.40 -9.41
C SER A 15 -0.36 12.05 -9.60
N ALA A 16 0.20 11.00 -9.02
CA ALA A 16 -0.39 9.65 -9.03
C ALA A 16 -1.74 9.59 -8.31
N ARG A 17 -1.85 10.25 -7.14
CA ARG A 17 -3.10 10.40 -6.40
C ARG A 17 -4.17 11.09 -7.24
N THR A 18 -3.85 12.24 -7.82
CA THR A 18 -4.80 13.02 -8.62
C THR A 18 -5.32 12.21 -9.81
N SER A 19 -4.42 11.46 -10.45
CA SER A 19 -4.77 10.54 -11.54
C SER A 19 -5.73 9.45 -11.06
N LEU A 20 -5.45 8.83 -9.91
CA LEU A 20 -6.29 7.81 -9.30
C LEU A 20 -7.66 8.36 -8.87
N ASP A 21 -7.71 9.58 -8.35
CA ASP A 21 -8.95 10.25 -7.95
C ASP A 21 -9.91 10.45 -9.12
N ARG A 22 -9.38 10.84 -10.29
CA ARG A 22 -10.20 10.94 -11.52
C ARG A 22 -10.75 9.58 -11.95
N GLU A 23 -9.94 8.52 -11.87
CA GLU A 23 -10.40 7.17 -12.21
C GLU A 23 -11.50 6.70 -11.24
N ILE A 24 -11.33 6.95 -9.94
CA ILE A 24 -12.34 6.63 -8.92
C ILE A 24 -13.64 7.37 -9.19
N GLU A 25 -13.58 8.67 -9.48
CA GLU A 25 -14.75 9.48 -9.83
C GLU A 25 -15.47 8.93 -11.05
N GLN A 26 -14.72 8.58 -12.10
CA GLN A 26 -15.27 7.96 -13.30
C GLN A 26 -15.94 6.62 -13.00
N LEU A 27 -15.26 5.71 -12.30
CA LEU A 27 -15.82 4.39 -11.98
C LEU A 27 -17.05 4.48 -11.08
N ARG A 28 -17.10 5.46 -10.16
CA ARG A 28 -18.29 5.74 -9.35
C ARG A 28 -19.44 6.27 -10.21
N ALA A 29 -19.17 7.18 -11.13
CA ALA A 29 -20.18 7.69 -12.07
C ALA A 29 -20.75 6.58 -12.98
N GLU A 30 -19.92 5.60 -13.33
CA GLU A 30 -20.32 4.40 -14.09
C GLU A 30 -21.03 3.34 -13.23
N GLY A 31 -21.18 3.55 -11.92
CA GLY A 31 -21.78 2.57 -11.00
C GLY A 31 -20.94 1.31 -10.79
N ARG A 32 -19.65 1.36 -11.17
CA ARG A 32 -18.70 0.24 -11.11
C ARG A 32 -17.88 0.22 -9.83
N LEU A 33 -18.06 1.23 -8.98
CA LEU A 33 -17.38 1.37 -7.70
C LEU A 33 -18.36 1.83 -6.62
N GLU A 34 -18.54 1.02 -5.59
CA GLU A 34 -19.29 1.41 -4.41
C GLU A 34 -18.42 2.22 -3.45
N ALA A 35 -18.97 3.29 -2.88
CA ALA A 35 -18.30 4.03 -1.82
C ALA A 35 -18.05 3.13 -0.60
N GLY A 36 -16.89 3.29 0.06
CA GLY A 36 -16.57 2.52 1.28
C GLY A 36 -16.09 1.08 1.10
N LYS A 37 -15.94 0.55 -0.13
CA LYS A 37 -15.30 -0.76 -0.36
C LYS A 37 -13.83 -0.61 -0.81
N LYS A 38 -12.98 -1.57 -0.43
CA LYS A 38 -11.59 -1.67 -0.91
C LYS A 38 -11.61 -2.13 -2.37
N THR A 39 -10.90 -1.43 -3.25
CA THR A 39 -11.12 -1.51 -4.71
C THR A 39 -9.99 -2.20 -5.48
N LEU A 40 -9.26 -3.10 -4.83
CA LEU A 40 -8.15 -3.86 -5.44
C LEU A 40 -8.48 -4.40 -6.84
N GLU A 41 -9.73 -4.75 -7.11
CA GLU A 41 -10.15 -5.42 -8.35
C GLU A 41 -10.66 -4.49 -9.47
N GLY A 42 -10.62 -3.16 -9.31
CA GLY A 42 -11.22 -2.23 -10.28
C GLY A 42 -10.31 -1.16 -10.87
N LEU A 43 -9.21 -0.84 -10.21
CA LEU A 43 -8.34 0.28 -10.56
C LEU A 43 -7.26 -0.12 -11.55
N ARG A 44 -7.03 0.73 -12.54
CA ARG A 44 -6.02 0.52 -13.59
C ARG A 44 -4.73 1.24 -13.23
N TRP A 45 -3.64 0.75 -13.82
CA TRP A 45 -2.40 1.51 -13.86
C TRP A 45 -2.57 2.71 -14.80
N THR A 46 -2.62 3.89 -14.21
CA THR A 46 -2.46 5.15 -14.94
C THR A 46 -0.97 5.42 -15.20
N PRO A 47 -0.62 6.29 -16.17
CA PRO A 47 0.77 6.68 -16.39
C PRO A 47 1.46 7.21 -15.11
N GLU A 48 0.75 8.00 -14.30
CA GLU A 48 1.29 8.60 -13.08
C GLU A 48 1.48 7.57 -11.96
N THR A 49 0.54 6.62 -11.78
CA THR A 49 0.71 5.54 -10.79
C THR A 49 1.84 4.59 -11.20
N LEU A 50 2.00 4.33 -12.50
CA LEU A 50 3.12 3.55 -13.03
C LEU A 50 4.46 4.28 -12.85
N GLU A 51 4.48 5.60 -13.03
CA GLU A 51 5.65 6.43 -12.74
C GLU A 51 6.05 6.36 -11.27
N ALA A 52 5.10 6.49 -10.35
CA ALA A 52 5.34 6.36 -8.92
C ALA A 52 5.93 4.98 -8.56
N ALA A 53 5.33 3.90 -9.08
CA ALA A 53 5.82 2.54 -8.84
C ALA A 53 7.25 2.34 -9.36
N ARG A 54 7.51 2.73 -10.61
CA ARG A 54 8.85 2.60 -11.23
C ARG A 54 9.88 3.51 -10.56
N GLY A 55 9.48 4.71 -10.17
CA GLY A 55 10.33 5.68 -9.47
C GLY A 55 10.76 5.15 -8.11
N PHE A 56 9.83 4.52 -7.39
CA PHE A 56 10.12 3.82 -6.14
C PHE A 56 11.06 2.65 -6.36
N GLU A 57 10.75 1.73 -7.27
CA GLU A 57 11.56 0.53 -7.54
C GLU A 57 13.01 0.87 -7.95
N LYS A 58 13.19 1.96 -8.71
CA LYS A 58 14.52 2.45 -9.09
C LYS A 58 15.36 2.87 -7.89
N ASN A 59 14.76 3.54 -6.91
CA ASN A 59 15.46 4.17 -5.79
C ASN A 59 15.18 3.50 -4.44
N ILE A 60 14.61 2.29 -4.45
CA ILE A 60 14.14 1.64 -3.23
C ILE A 60 15.27 1.42 -2.23
N ASP A 61 15.03 1.86 -1.00
CA ASP A 61 15.85 1.54 0.16
C ASP A 61 15.14 0.47 0.99
N LEU A 62 15.70 -0.73 0.97
CA LEU A 62 15.20 -1.87 1.74
C LEU A 62 15.84 -2.00 3.11
N SER A 63 16.84 -1.18 3.46
CA SER A 63 17.51 -1.22 4.76
C SER A 63 16.55 -1.19 5.97
N PRO A 64 15.38 -0.52 5.93
CA PRO A 64 14.42 -0.57 7.04
C PRO A 64 13.92 -1.99 7.36
N LEU A 65 13.91 -2.92 6.39
CA LEU A 65 13.44 -4.29 6.59
C LEU A 65 14.34 -5.11 7.53
N THR A 66 15.56 -4.65 7.80
CA THR A 66 16.42 -5.25 8.84
C THR A 66 15.78 -5.20 10.23
N ALA A 67 14.92 -4.20 10.50
CA ALA A 67 14.12 -4.14 11.73
C ALA A 67 13.09 -5.28 11.80
N LEU A 68 12.70 -5.86 10.67
CA LEU A 68 11.90 -7.08 10.58
C LEU A 68 12.78 -8.34 10.53
N GLY A 69 14.07 -8.27 10.89
CA GLY A 69 14.98 -9.42 10.89
C GLY A 69 15.23 -10.01 9.51
N ILE A 70 15.03 -9.23 8.44
CA ILE A 70 15.26 -9.65 7.06
C ILE A 70 16.67 -9.27 6.63
N ASP A 71 17.41 -10.21 6.05
CA ASP A 71 18.68 -9.93 5.38
C ASP A 71 18.41 -9.31 4.01
N THR A 72 18.66 -8.01 3.89
CA THR A 72 18.36 -7.23 2.68
C THR A 72 19.45 -7.33 1.62
N ASN A 73 20.61 -7.93 1.93
CA ASN A 73 21.76 -7.97 1.02
C ASN A 73 21.51 -8.83 -0.23
N ASN A 74 20.53 -9.74 -0.18
CA ASN A 74 20.22 -10.68 -1.25
C ASN A 74 18.82 -10.48 -1.87
N ILE A 75 18.11 -9.42 -1.50
CA ILE A 75 16.79 -9.15 -2.10
C ILE A 75 17.01 -8.48 -3.45
N ALA A 76 16.84 -9.25 -4.53
CA ALA A 76 16.81 -8.72 -5.88
C ALA A 76 15.56 -7.85 -6.08
N LYS A 77 15.69 -6.74 -6.83
CA LYS A 77 14.55 -5.86 -7.16
C LYS A 77 13.41 -6.59 -7.87
N GLU A 78 13.77 -7.62 -8.64
CA GLU A 78 12.88 -8.55 -9.33
C GLU A 78 11.86 -9.24 -8.39
N ASN A 79 12.20 -9.33 -7.10
CA ASN A 79 11.33 -9.94 -6.10
C ASN A 79 10.16 -9.04 -5.71
N ILE A 80 10.17 -7.76 -6.11
CA ILE A 80 9.08 -6.80 -5.92
C ILE A 80 8.01 -7.06 -6.98
N LYS A 81 6.87 -7.57 -6.52
CA LYS A 81 5.69 -7.87 -7.34
C LYS A 81 4.61 -6.84 -7.06
N TRP A 82 4.41 -5.93 -7.99
CA TRP A 82 3.37 -4.92 -7.93
C TRP A 82 1.98 -5.57 -8.06
N THR A 83 1.11 -5.33 -7.08
CA THR A 83 -0.27 -5.81 -7.11
C THR A 83 -1.17 -4.83 -7.84
N GLY A 84 -1.01 -3.53 -7.59
CA GLY A 84 -1.82 -2.50 -8.23
C GLY A 84 -2.05 -1.26 -7.38
N PRO A 85 -2.60 -0.19 -7.97
CA PRO A 85 -3.19 0.91 -7.23
C PRO A 85 -4.34 0.43 -6.35
N VAL A 86 -4.48 1.05 -5.18
CA VAL A 86 -5.50 0.70 -4.20
C VAL A 86 -6.09 1.94 -3.56
N VAL A 87 -7.39 1.87 -3.28
CA VAL A 87 -8.08 2.84 -2.43
C VAL A 87 -8.53 2.12 -1.17
N TYR A 88 -8.18 2.71 -0.05
CA TYR A 88 -8.61 2.26 1.26
C TYR A 88 -9.96 2.88 1.61
N ALA A 89 -10.86 2.08 2.15
CA ALA A 89 -12.19 2.52 2.51
C ALA A 89 -12.17 3.67 3.54
N ASP A 90 -13.04 4.65 3.35
CA ASP A 90 -13.40 5.73 4.27
C ASP A 90 -14.46 5.28 5.30
N VAL A 91 -15.21 4.22 5.02
CA VAL A 91 -16.26 3.71 5.91
C VAL A 91 -16.14 2.19 6.01
N LEU A 92 -15.44 1.72 7.06
CA LEU A 92 -15.64 0.37 7.57
C LEU A 92 -16.35 0.51 8.91
N LEU A 93 -17.64 0.15 8.92
CA LEU A 93 -18.47 0.18 10.13
C LEU A 93 -17.91 -0.77 11.19
N ASP A 94 -17.44 -1.94 10.76
CA ASP A 94 -16.81 -2.93 11.62
C ASP A 94 -15.39 -3.26 11.13
N PRO A 95 -14.43 -3.49 12.05
CA PRO A 95 -13.09 -3.92 11.68
C PRO A 95 -13.10 -5.29 11.00
N LEU A 96 -12.54 -5.40 9.80
CA LEU A 96 -12.33 -6.69 9.13
C LEU A 96 -10.99 -7.29 9.58
N LYS A 97 -11.04 -8.48 10.16
CA LYS A 97 -9.85 -9.22 10.60
C LYS A 97 -9.50 -10.30 9.58
N TYR A 98 -8.28 -10.28 9.10
CA TYR A 98 -7.72 -11.32 8.24
C TYR A 98 -6.67 -12.09 9.03
N SER A 99 -6.86 -13.41 9.14
CA SER A 99 -5.83 -14.31 9.68
C SER A 99 -4.64 -14.33 8.72
N SER A 100 -3.43 -14.34 9.27
CA SER A 100 -2.19 -14.45 8.50
C SER A 100 -2.21 -15.65 7.56
N SER A 101 -1.69 -15.48 6.35
CA SER A 101 -1.33 -16.61 5.50
C SER A 101 -0.16 -17.35 6.20
N ALA A 102 -0.38 -18.60 6.61
CA ALA A 102 0.64 -19.37 7.33
C ALA A 102 1.79 -19.83 6.42
N ALA A 103 1.82 -19.41 5.15
CA ALA A 103 2.67 -20.01 4.12
C ALA A 103 3.61 -19.03 3.39
N GLY A 104 3.61 -17.74 3.69
CA GLY A 104 4.43 -16.76 2.97
C GLY A 104 5.47 -16.09 3.85
N GLY A 105 6.75 -16.40 3.65
CA GLY A 105 7.86 -15.69 4.30
C GLY A 105 8.12 -14.28 3.75
N GLY A 106 7.17 -13.63 3.07
CA GLY A 106 7.39 -12.37 2.36
C GLY A 106 6.91 -11.10 3.07
N ILE A 107 7.10 -9.97 2.39
CA ILE A 107 6.80 -8.63 2.90
C ILE A 107 5.74 -7.96 2.01
N PHE A 108 4.65 -7.49 2.61
CA PHE A 108 3.75 -6.56 1.95
C PHE A 108 4.26 -5.14 2.10
N GLY A 109 4.15 -4.38 1.02
CA GLY A 109 4.50 -2.97 0.97
C GLY A 109 3.35 -2.12 0.45
N ILE A 110 3.17 -0.95 1.06
CA ILE A 110 2.22 0.06 0.63
C ILE A 110 3.00 1.35 0.38
N LEU A 111 3.08 1.76 -0.89
CA LEU A 111 3.53 3.09 -1.25
C LEU A 111 2.35 4.06 -1.08
N ALA A 112 2.45 5.02 -0.17
CA ALA A 112 1.40 6.01 0.07
C ALA A 112 1.41 7.11 -0.99
N LEU A 113 0.23 7.34 -1.58
CA LEU A 113 -0.02 8.47 -2.48
C LEU A 113 -0.78 9.60 -1.77
N ASP A 114 -1.19 9.39 -0.51
CA ASP A 114 -1.87 10.37 0.32
C ASP A 114 -1.49 10.14 1.79
N ASN A 115 -1.86 11.07 2.66
CA ASN A 115 -1.80 10.90 4.09
C ASN A 115 -3.03 10.09 4.55
N PHE A 116 -2.80 8.91 5.14
CA PHE A 116 -3.91 8.09 5.62
C PHE A 116 -3.56 7.20 6.79
N GLN A 117 -4.60 6.63 7.41
CA GLN A 117 -4.45 5.68 8.49
C GLN A 117 -4.23 4.28 7.90
N LEU A 118 -3.10 3.65 8.18
CA LEU A 118 -2.86 2.27 7.78
C LEU A 118 -3.79 1.30 8.52
N PRO A 119 -4.08 0.14 7.94
CA PRO A 119 -4.66 -0.98 8.67
C PRO A 119 -3.83 -1.29 9.93
N GLU A 120 -4.50 -1.72 10.98
CA GLU A 120 -3.83 -2.22 12.19
C GLU A 120 -3.17 -3.56 11.84
N ILE A 121 -1.86 -3.66 12.04
CA ILE A 121 -1.10 -4.89 11.79
C ILE A 121 -0.68 -5.48 13.14
N GLY A 122 -1.26 -6.62 13.51
CA GLY A 122 -1.18 -7.21 14.85
C GLY A 122 -1.68 -6.26 15.93
N ASP A 123 -1.01 -6.28 17.09
CA ASP A 123 -1.33 -5.42 18.24
C ASP A 123 -0.59 -4.07 18.20
N SER A 124 -0.11 -3.65 17.02
CA SER A 124 0.76 -2.46 16.88
C SER A 124 0.02 -1.12 16.96
N GLY A 125 -1.30 -1.15 17.15
CA GLY A 125 -2.17 0.02 17.07
C GLY A 125 -2.25 0.62 15.66
N SER A 126 -3.10 1.62 15.51
CA SER A 126 -3.28 2.30 14.23
C SER A 126 -2.09 3.25 13.98
N LYS A 127 -1.48 3.17 12.79
CA LYS A 127 -0.40 4.09 12.38
C LYS A 127 -0.77 4.96 11.17
N LYS A 128 -0.35 6.22 11.18
CA LYS A 128 -0.49 7.11 10.02
C LYS A 128 0.71 6.96 9.10
N ILE A 129 0.46 6.98 7.81
CA ILE A 129 1.48 7.07 6.77
C ILE A 129 1.36 8.41 6.06
N GLN A 130 2.50 8.99 5.68
CA GLN A 130 2.56 10.24 4.93
C GLN A 130 2.65 9.97 3.42
N SER A 131 2.12 10.89 2.62
CA SER A 131 2.27 10.88 1.17
C SER A 131 3.75 10.78 0.78
N GLY A 132 4.04 9.97 -0.24
CA GLY A 132 5.42 9.74 -0.69
C GLY A 132 6.24 8.81 0.21
N SER A 133 5.69 8.31 1.32
CA SER A 133 6.36 7.31 2.16
C SER A 133 5.93 5.89 1.82
N VAL A 134 6.69 4.90 2.29
CA VAL A 134 6.33 3.48 2.18
C VAL A 134 6.20 2.85 3.56
N ALA A 135 5.24 1.94 3.71
CA ALA A 135 5.12 1.06 4.87
C ALA A 135 5.29 -0.39 4.47
N TYR A 136 5.95 -1.16 5.34
CA TYR A 136 6.22 -2.57 5.19
C TYR A 136 5.70 -3.35 6.40
N PHE A 137 5.16 -4.54 6.14
CA PHE A 137 4.75 -5.50 7.16
C PHE A 137 4.85 -6.92 6.62
N ARG A 138 4.98 -7.91 7.51
CA ARG A 138 5.09 -9.32 7.11
C ARG A 138 3.72 -9.85 6.67
N ASP A 139 3.70 -10.73 5.67
CA ASP A 139 2.47 -11.49 5.31
C ASP A 139 1.96 -12.35 6.48
N SER A 140 2.89 -12.81 7.33
CA SER A 140 2.55 -13.54 8.55
C SER A 140 1.86 -12.69 9.64
N ASP A 141 1.81 -11.37 9.50
CA ASP A 141 1.19 -10.52 10.52
C ASP A 141 -0.33 -10.46 10.32
N PRO A 142 -1.14 -10.70 11.36
CA PRO A 142 -2.59 -10.57 11.23
C PRO A 142 -2.98 -9.10 10.95
N VAL A 143 -3.93 -8.87 10.06
CA VAL A 143 -4.33 -7.52 9.65
C VAL A 143 -5.76 -7.24 10.07
N VAL A 144 -5.95 -6.12 10.78
CA VAL A 144 -7.25 -5.56 11.13
C VAL A 144 -7.46 -4.29 10.30
N TYR A 145 -8.27 -4.41 9.27
CA TYR A 145 -8.70 -3.26 8.47
C TYR A 145 -9.79 -2.50 9.19
N ARG A 146 -9.57 -1.20 9.37
CA ARG A 146 -10.57 -0.22 9.87
C ARG A 146 -10.74 0.87 8.83
N SER A 147 -11.67 1.80 9.06
CA SER A 147 -11.76 3.00 8.21
C SER A 147 -10.38 3.67 8.18
N CYS A 148 -9.81 3.75 6.98
CA CYS A 148 -8.50 4.31 6.73
C CYS A 148 -8.59 5.78 6.29
N GLY A 149 -9.79 6.39 6.36
CA GLY A 149 -10.03 7.76 5.94
C GLY A 149 -9.94 7.98 4.42
N GLY A 150 -10.13 6.94 3.60
CA GLY A 150 -10.14 7.10 2.14
C GLY A 150 -8.74 7.12 1.50
N GLY A 151 -7.71 6.54 2.12
CA GLY A 151 -6.33 6.63 1.63
C GLY A 151 -6.10 6.09 0.21
N ARG A 152 -5.10 6.64 -0.49
CA ARG A 152 -4.65 6.16 -1.81
C ARG A 152 -3.24 5.57 -1.68
N GLY A 153 -3.01 4.43 -2.32
CA GLY A 153 -1.71 3.80 -2.30
C GLY A 153 -1.47 2.87 -3.48
N ILE A 154 -0.28 2.32 -3.54
CA ILE A 154 0.09 1.25 -4.48
C ILE A 154 0.58 0.07 -3.65
N LEU A 155 -0.05 -1.08 -3.82
CA LEU A 155 0.28 -2.30 -3.10
C LEU A 155 1.31 -3.11 -3.89
N PHE A 156 2.29 -3.65 -3.18
CA PHE A 156 3.25 -4.59 -3.72
C PHE A 156 3.63 -5.65 -2.69
N TYR A 157 4.28 -6.70 -3.16
CA TYR A 157 4.78 -7.80 -2.35
C TYR A 157 6.24 -8.07 -2.68
N ILE A 158 7.08 -8.27 -1.66
CA ILE A 158 8.47 -8.68 -1.81
C ILE A 158 8.55 -10.16 -1.43
N SER A 159 8.96 -10.98 -2.41
CA SER A 159 9.29 -12.38 -2.15
C SER A 159 10.65 -12.45 -1.45
N LEU A 160 10.73 -13.16 -0.32
CA LEU A 160 11.97 -13.42 0.41
C LEU A 160 12.47 -14.85 0.14
#